data_AF-A0A956CDF2-F1
#
_entry.id   AF-A0A956CDF2-F1
#
_cell.length_a   1.000
_cell.length_b   1.000
_cell.length_c   1.000
_cell.angle_alpha   90.00
_cell.angle_beta   90.00
_cell.angle_gamma   90.00
#
_symmetry.space_group_name_H-M   'P 1'
#
loop_
_entity.id
_entity.type
_entity.pdbx_description
1 polymer ?
#
loop_
_entity_poly.entity_id
_entity_poly.type
_entity_poly.pdbx_seq_one_letter_code
_entity_poly.pdbx_strand_id
1 'polypeptide(L)'
;MTDSGPSEEAAKPEFSSKLQRGRDRYLAHAIEHAFEVGRRTPEDFIRHFPPEVIMEGLAHQPRIRASILVVTTGLKQKIATRKSWQSSAEDLQIALDEAETDAGVVVDVFKPDDRVRYLDSKRIWQFLIEGEFWTAQSSDFEQHRLAKEHVAFLLERALTDELVTHRDVVEGITVAEMAKWLPKQELGKLIEGALGKAKSNAPFTEVDLLVEMPPFVLVEYIPLPHIWSSVIEPKVAVRHEYAEPPPPEEVEEPAASESPESLPPRDSDWVELGGEDADESDVDTP
;
A
#
# COMPACT_ATOMS: atom_id res chain seq x y z
N MET A 1 -20.02 48.05 -12.52
CA MET A 1 -20.13 46.96 -11.52
C MET A 1 -20.55 45.73 -12.30
N THR A 2 -19.57 44.97 -12.77
CA THR A 2 -19.80 43.71 -13.48
C THR A 2 -19.71 42.59 -12.46
N ASP A 3 -20.84 41.94 -12.27
CA ASP A 3 -21.07 40.76 -11.44
C ASP A 3 -20.32 39.58 -12.07
N SER A 4 -19.16 39.25 -11.50
CA SER A 4 -18.41 38.04 -11.83
C SER A 4 -19.03 36.89 -11.04
N GLY A 5 -20.03 36.25 -11.64
CA GLY A 5 -20.60 35.03 -11.10
C GLY A 5 -19.54 33.93 -10.94
N PRO A 6 -19.70 33.02 -9.95
CA PRO A 6 -18.76 31.93 -9.75
C PRO A 6 -18.73 31.04 -10.99
N SER A 7 -17.56 30.91 -11.61
CA SER A 7 -17.31 29.95 -12.68
C SER A 7 -17.62 28.56 -12.15
N GLU A 8 -18.68 27.96 -12.68
CA GLU A 8 -19.09 26.58 -12.44
C GLU A 8 -18.02 25.68 -13.10
N GLU A 9 -16.97 25.38 -12.33
CA GLU A 9 -15.89 24.49 -12.76
C GLU A 9 -16.49 23.09 -12.90
N ALA A 10 -16.81 22.71 -14.14
CA ALA A 10 -17.42 21.44 -14.44
C ALA A 10 -16.56 20.30 -13.90
N ALA A 11 -17.07 19.59 -12.89
CA ALA A 11 -16.38 18.47 -12.28
C ALA A 11 -15.98 17.46 -13.37
N LYS A 12 -14.69 17.12 -13.43
CA LYS A 12 -14.20 16.10 -14.36
C LYS A 12 -14.91 14.77 -14.04
N PRO A 13 -15.36 14.01 -15.05
CA PRO A 13 -15.99 12.73 -14.81
C PRO A 13 -15.01 11.79 -14.12
N GLU A 14 -15.42 11.18 -13.00
CA GLU A 14 -14.62 10.21 -12.26
C GLU A 14 -14.28 9.01 -13.17
N PHE A 15 -13.00 8.63 -13.23
CA PHE A 15 -12.56 7.50 -14.02
C PHE A 15 -13.11 6.18 -13.44
N SER A 16 -13.69 5.34 -14.30
CA SER A 16 -14.18 4.00 -13.94
C SER A 16 -13.52 2.95 -14.83
N SER A 17 -12.73 2.05 -14.23
CA SER A 17 -12.06 0.96 -14.95
C SER A 17 -13.06 -0.07 -15.48
N LYS A 18 -12.78 -0.62 -16.67
CA LYS A 18 -13.58 -1.68 -17.32
C LYS A 18 -12.90 -3.05 -17.26
N LEU A 19 -11.84 -3.18 -16.46
CA LEU A 19 -11.10 -4.43 -16.31
C LEU A 19 -11.90 -5.46 -15.50
N GLN A 20 -11.78 -6.73 -15.88
CA GLN A 20 -12.59 -7.80 -15.29
C GLN A 20 -12.14 -8.17 -13.88
N ARG A 21 -10.82 -8.22 -13.65
CA ARG A 21 -10.25 -8.62 -12.36
C ARG A 21 -10.12 -7.40 -11.45
N GLY A 22 -10.51 -7.55 -10.19
CA GLY A 22 -10.39 -6.49 -9.18
C GLY A 22 -8.97 -5.96 -9.07
N ARG A 23 -7.99 -6.87 -9.01
CA ARG A 23 -6.56 -6.52 -8.98
C ARG A 23 -6.12 -5.64 -10.17
N ASP A 24 -6.71 -5.82 -11.34
CA ASP A 24 -6.33 -5.01 -12.50
C ASP A 24 -7.01 -3.63 -12.44
N ARG A 25 -8.28 -3.57 -12.01
CA ARG A 25 -9.00 -2.30 -11.76
C ARG A 25 -8.30 -1.46 -10.69
N TYR A 26 -7.88 -2.09 -9.61
CA TYR A 26 -7.17 -1.45 -8.50
C TYR A 26 -5.94 -0.68 -8.99
N LEU A 27 -5.08 -1.31 -9.82
CA LEU A 27 -3.91 -0.63 -10.39
C LEU A 27 -4.30 0.52 -11.32
N ALA A 28 -5.36 0.37 -12.13
CA ALA A 28 -5.81 1.41 -13.03
C ALA A 28 -6.29 2.65 -12.25
N HIS A 29 -7.08 2.44 -11.19
CA HIS A 29 -7.52 3.49 -10.29
C HIS A 29 -6.36 4.13 -9.52
N ALA A 30 -5.42 3.33 -9.02
CA ALA A 30 -4.25 3.83 -8.28
C ALA A 30 -3.36 4.73 -9.15
N ILE A 31 -3.15 4.38 -10.43
CA ILE A 31 -2.39 5.20 -11.38
C ILE A 31 -3.07 6.55 -11.60
N GLU A 32 -4.37 6.56 -11.90
CA GLU A 32 -5.10 7.81 -12.17
C GLU A 32 -5.13 8.72 -10.94
N HIS A 33 -5.39 8.16 -9.76
CA HIS A 33 -5.37 8.93 -8.53
C HIS A 33 -3.97 9.49 -8.23
N ALA A 34 -2.90 8.73 -8.51
CA ALA A 34 -1.53 9.21 -8.35
C ALA A 34 -1.22 10.42 -9.24
N PHE A 35 -1.74 10.45 -10.47
CA PHE A 35 -1.63 11.62 -11.34
C PHE A 35 -2.51 12.78 -10.86
N GLU A 36 -3.76 12.50 -10.46
CA GLU A 36 -4.73 13.51 -10.02
C GLU A 36 -4.23 14.30 -8.81
N VAL A 37 -3.68 13.63 -7.80
CA VAL A 37 -3.15 14.28 -6.59
C VAL A 37 -1.72 14.83 -6.77
N GLY A 38 -1.16 14.75 -7.99
CA GLY A 38 0.19 15.24 -8.29
C GLY A 38 1.31 14.45 -7.63
N ARG A 39 1.02 13.26 -7.12
CA ARG A 39 1.99 12.35 -6.50
C ARG A 39 2.97 11.79 -7.54
N ARG A 40 2.44 11.51 -8.73
CA ARG A 40 3.20 11.07 -9.89
C ARG A 40 2.99 12.04 -11.02
N THR A 41 4.00 12.18 -11.85
CA THR A 41 3.91 12.95 -13.08
C THR A 41 4.01 12.03 -14.29
N PRO A 42 3.52 12.47 -15.47
CA PRO A 42 3.74 11.74 -16.71
C PRO A 42 5.22 11.45 -16.98
N GLU A 43 6.14 12.34 -16.57
CA GLU A 43 7.58 12.13 -16.70
C GLU A 43 8.07 10.96 -15.84
N ASP A 44 7.57 10.82 -14.61
CA ASP A 44 7.85 9.63 -13.78
C ASP A 44 7.38 8.35 -14.46
N PHE A 45 6.23 8.43 -15.14
CA PHE A 45 5.68 7.29 -15.88
C PHE A 45 6.58 6.91 -17.05
N ILE A 46 7.02 7.87 -17.87
CA ILE A 46 7.94 7.58 -19.00
C ILE A 46 9.31 7.08 -18.52
N ARG A 47 9.80 7.59 -17.38
CA ARG A 47 11.02 7.05 -16.75
C ARG A 47 10.87 5.58 -16.36
N HIS A 48 9.71 5.19 -15.82
CA HIS A 48 9.42 3.80 -15.49
C HIS A 48 9.07 2.97 -16.71
N PHE A 49 8.44 3.53 -17.72
CA PHE A 49 7.97 2.85 -18.92
C PHE A 49 8.48 3.60 -20.14
N PRO A 50 9.78 3.45 -20.48
CA PRO A 50 10.33 4.11 -21.64
C PRO A 50 9.63 3.62 -22.93
N PRO A 51 9.72 4.38 -24.03
CA PRO A 51 9.09 4.03 -25.31
C PRO A 51 9.26 2.58 -25.75
N GLU A 52 10.44 2.00 -25.53
CA GLU A 52 10.73 0.58 -25.80
C GLU A 52 9.78 -0.35 -25.04
N VAL A 53 9.66 -0.18 -23.72
CA VAL A 53 8.82 -1.00 -22.85
C VAL A 53 7.33 -0.84 -23.18
N ILE A 54 6.88 0.39 -23.44
CA ILE A 54 5.49 0.67 -23.84
C ILE A 54 5.17 -0.06 -25.16
N MET A 55 6.02 0.11 -26.16
CA MET A 55 5.76 -0.45 -27.49
C MET A 55 5.91 -1.98 -27.51
N GLU A 56 6.85 -2.53 -26.74
CA GLU A 56 7.02 -3.97 -26.54
C GLU A 56 5.78 -4.60 -25.88
N GLY A 57 5.25 -4.00 -24.80
CA GLY A 57 3.99 -4.46 -24.18
C GLY A 57 2.82 -4.46 -25.15
N LEU A 58 2.85 -3.56 -26.13
CA LEU A 58 1.88 -3.45 -27.22
C LEU A 58 2.29 -4.20 -28.50
N ALA A 59 3.26 -5.13 -28.48
CA ALA A 59 3.78 -5.81 -29.66
C ALA A 59 2.68 -6.50 -30.49
N HIS A 60 1.67 -7.05 -29.82
CA HIS A 60 0.52 -7.72 -30.46
C HIS A 60 -0.70 -6.82 -30.64
N GLN A 61 -0.58 -5.52 -30.37
CA GLN A 61 -1.67 -4.54 -30.43
C GLN A 61 -1.35 -3.40 -31.41
N PRO A 62 -1.22 -3.69 -32.71
CA PRO A 62 -0.78 -2.70 -33.71
C PRO A 62 -1.71 -1.49 -33.82
N ARG A 63 -2.99 -1.63 -33.47
CA ARG A 63 -3.95 -0.51 -33.48
C ARG A 63 -3.68 0.49 -32.36
N ILE A 64 -3.34 0.01 -31.17
CA ILE A 64 -3.06 0.86 -30.00
C ILE A 64 -1.73 1.56 -30.20
N ARG A 65 -0.67 0.84 -30.58
CA ARG A 65 0.63 1.45 -30.94
C ARG A 65 0.47 2.54 -32.00
N ALA A 66 -0.28 2.24 -33.05
CA ALA A 66 -0.50 3.20 -34.11
C ALA A 66 -1.28 4.43 -33.64
N SER A 67 -2.24 4.27 -32.71
CA SER A 67 -2.96 5.40 -32.11
C SER A 67 -2.01 6.32 -31.34
N ILE A 68 -1.07 5.75 -30.56
CA ILE A 68 -0.04 6.52 -29.85
C ILE A 68 0.80 7.30 -30.87
N LEU A 69 1.41 6.61 -31.84
CA LEU A 69 2.27 7.25 -32.86
C LEU A 69 1.56 8.33 -33.67
N VAL A 70 0.31 8.12 -34.06
CA VAL A 70 -0.43 9.11 -34.86
C VAL A 70 -0.58 10.43 -34.09
N VAL A 71 -0.83 10.34 -32.78
CA VAL A 71 -0.99 11.54 -31.94
C VAL A 71 0.37 12.15 -31.59
N THR A 72 1.37 11.33 -31.24
CA THR A 72 2.66 11.81 -30.74
C THR A 72 3.65 12.22 -31.83
N THR A 73 3.56 11.65 -33.04
CA THR A 73 4.52 11.90 -34.13
C THR A 73 3.88 12.40 -35.42
N GLY A 74 2.55 12.53 -35.46
CA GLY A 74 1.81 12.97 -36.66
C GLY A 74 1.86 11.96 -37.82
N LEU A 75 2.32 10.74 -37.60
CA LEU A 75 2.36 9.70 -38.63
C LEU A 75 0.96 9.37 -39.16
N LYS A 76 0.89 8.99 -40.45
CA LYS A 76 -0.37 8.48 -41.01
C LYS A 76 -0.71 7.12 -40.39
N GLN A 77 -1.95 6.94 -39.94
CA GLN A 77 -2.46 5.71 -39.33
C GLN A 77 -2.08 4.43 -40.08
N LYS A 78 -2.18 4.43 -41.42
CA LYS A 78 -1.86 3.27 -42.27
C LYS A 78 -0.38 2.88 -42.21
N ILE A 79 0.52 3.86 -42.04
CA ILE A 79 1.96 3.63 -41.89
C ILE A 79 2.23 3.15 -40.47
N ALA A 80 1.73 3.87 -39.46
CA ALA A 80 1.92 3.54 -38.05
C ALA A 80 1.45 2.10 -37.70
N THR A 81 0.33 1.66 -38.27
CA THR A 81 -0.21 0.30 -38.05
C THR A 81 0.70 -0.81 -38.61
N ARG A 82 1.56 -0.50 -39.59
CA ARG A 82 2.48 -1.46 -40.22
C ARG A 82 3.86 -1.49 -39.56
N LYS A 83 4.19 -0.53 -38.71
CA LYS A 83 5.49 -0.48 -38.03
C LYS A 83 5.59 -1.61 -37.00
N SER A 84 6.79 -2.20 -36.90
CA SER A 84 7.12 -3.10 -35.80
C SER A 84 7.12 -2.33 -34.48
N TRP A 85 7.07 -3.03 -33.35
CA TRP A 85 7.12 -2.36 -32.05
C TRP A 85 8.47 -1.67 -31.82
N GLN A 86 9.58 -2.25 -32.27
CA GLN A 86 10.92 -1.64 -32.17
C GLN A 86 10.97 -0.30 -32.91
N SER A 87 10.53 -0.31 -34.17
CA SER A 87 10.53 0.93 -34.97
C SER A 87 9.50 1.94 -34.47
N SER A 88 8.45 1.49 -33.77
CA SER A 88 7.51 2.39 -33.08
C SER A 88 8.14 3.00 -31.82
N ALA A 89 8.97 2.23 -31.10
CA ALA A 89 9.67 2.71 -29.91
C ALA A 89 10.69 3.78 -30.28
N GLU A 90 11.49 3.54 -31.34
CA GLU A 90 12.46 4.51 -31.87
C GLU A 90 11.78 5.82 -32.27
N ASP A 91 10.68 5.76 -33.03
CA ASP A 91 9.93 6.96 -33.42
C ASP A 91 9.42 7.75 -32.20
N LEU A 92 8.87 7.05 -31.20
CA LEU A 92 8.34 7.71 -30.00
C LEU A 92 9.47 8.31 -29.15
N GLN A 93 10.62 7.63 -29.05
CA GLN A 93 11.78 8.17 -28.36
C GLN A 93 12.30 9.44 -29.05
N ILE A 94 12.44 9.42 -30.38
CA ILE A 94 12.86 10.60 -31.16
C ILE A 94 11.88 11.76 -30.94
N ALA A 95 10.57 11.51 -30.97
CA ALA A 95 9.58 12.56 -30.76
C ALA A 95 9.66 13.18 -29.36
N LEU A 96 9.98 12.40 -28.33
CA LEU A 96 10.22 12.90 -26.97
C LEU A 96 11.53 13.69 -26.88
N ASP A 97 12.62 13.17 -27.48
CA ASP A 97 13.95 13.79 -27.45
C ASP A 97 13.97 15.14 -28.20
N GLU A 98 13.27 15.24 -29.32
CA GLU A 98 13.15 16.46 -30.14
C GLU A 98 12.02 17.39 -29.65
N ALA A 99 11.34 17.05 -28.54
CA ALA A 99 10.21 17.79 -27.99
C ALA A 99 9.05 18.03 -28.99
N GLU A 100 8.84 17.10 -29.94
CA GLU A 100 7.66 17.08 -30.80
C GLU A 100 6.41 16.60 -30.04
N THR A 101 6.61 15.81 -28.98
CA THR A 101 5.60 15.38 -28.01
C THR A 101 6.16 15.46 -26.59
N ASP A 102 5.29 15.43 -25.59
CA ASP A 102 5.67 15.31 -24.18
C ASP A 102 5.09 14.03 -23.55
N ALA A 103 5.52 13.76 -22.31
CA ALA A 103 5.08 12.60 -21.54
C ALA A 103 3.58 12.63 -21.23
N GLY A 104 3.00 13.81 -21.01
CA GLY A 104 1.57 14.00 -20.77
C GLY A 104 0.73 13.51 -21.95
N VAL A 105 1.10 13.90 -23.17
CA VAL A 105 0.42 13.43 -24.39
C VAL A 105 0.47 11.90 -24.52
N VAL A 106 1.61 11.28 -24.19
CA VAL A 106 1.74 9.81 -24.23
C VAL A 106 0.81 9.15 -23.21
N VAL A 107 0.79 9.66 -21.98
CA VAL A 107 -0.07 9.16 -20.90
C VAL A 107 -1.54 9.33 -21.27
N ASP A 108 -1.95 10.49 -21.79
CA ASP A 108 -3.34 10.76 -22.18
C ASP A 108 -3.85 9.82 -23.27
N VAL A 109 -3.00 9.49 -24.26
CA VAL A 109 -3.37 8.59 -25.36
C VAL A 109 -3.33 7.12 -24.91
N PHE A 110 -2.38 6.75 -24.04
CA PHE A 110 -2.26 5.40 -23.52
C PHE A 110 -3.20 5.21 -22.33
N LYS A 111 -4.45 4.84 -22.60
CA LYS A 111 -5.54 4.79 -21.61
C LYS A 111 -5.20 3.98 -20.35
N PRO A 112 -5.75 4.32 -19.17
CA PRO A 112 -5.38 3.69 -17.90
C PRO A 112 -5.58 2.17 -17.90
N ASP A 113 -6.72 1.68 -18.42
CA ASP A 113 -6.98 0.24 -18.54
C ASP A 113 -5.99 -0.48 -19.47
N ASP A 114 -5.50 0.20 -20.52
CA ASP A 114 -4.54 -0.36 -21.45
C ASP A 114 -3.13 -0.40 -20.83
N ARG A 115 -2.76 0.60 -19.99
CA ARG A 115 -1.52 0.57 -19.21
C ARG A 115 -1.44 -0.70 -18.37
N VAL A 116 -2.50 -1.01 -17.61
CA VAL A 116 -2.53 -2.22 -16.77
C VAL A 116 -2.59 -3.51 -17.58
N ARG A 117 -3.30 -3.52 -18.72
CA ARG A 117 -3.44 -4.73 -19.54
C ARG A 117 -2.14 -5.16 -20.21
N TYR A 118 -1.28 -4.20 -20.57
CA TYR A 118 -0.14 -4.46 -21.44
C TYR A 118 1.23 -4.20 -20.80
N LEU A 119 1.30 -3.52 -19.65
CA LEU A 119 2.53 -3.35 -18.90
C LEU A 119 2.61 -4.34 -17.74
N ASP A 120 3.84 -4.60 -17.29
CA ASP A 120 4.09 -5.48 -16.15
C ASP A 120 3.52 -4.91 -14.84
N SER A 121 2.71 -5.70 -14.14
CA SER A 121 2.02 -5.25 -12.94
C SER A 121 2.97 -4.97 -11.77
N LYS A 122 4.08 -5.71 -11.65
CA LYS A 122 5.09 -5.46 -10.59
C LYS A 122 5.78 -4.11 -10.83
N ARG A 123 6.10 -3.80 -12.08
CA ARG A 123 6.68 -2.51 -12.47
C ARG A 123 5.70 -1.35 -12.30
N ILE A 124 4.40 -1.56 -12.55
CA ILE A 124 3.35 -0.57 -12.23
C ILE A 124 3.31 -0.32 -10.73
N TRP A 125 3.38 -1.38 -9.92
CA TRP A 125 3.40 -1.24 -8.47
C TRP A 125 4.64 -0.47 -8.00
N GLN A 126 5.83 -0.79 -8.50
CA GLN A 126 7.05 -0.03 -8.22
C GLN A 126 6.90 1.46 -8.56
N PHE A 127 6.32 1.77 -9.73
CA PHE A 127 5.98 3.14 -10.10
C PHE A 127 5.04 3.79 -9.09
N LEU A 128 4.03 3.10 -8.56
CA LEU A 128 3.11 3.69 -7.58
C LEU A 128 3.80 3.99 -6.24
N ILE A 129 4.68 3.09 -5.78
CA ILE A 129 5.22 3.11 -4.41
C ILE A 129 6.57 3.82 -4.26
N GLU A 130 7.26 4.16 -5.35
CA GLU A 130 8.55 4.85 -5.31
C GLU A 130 8.52 6.10 -4.40
N GLY A 131 9.63 6.35 -3.70
CA GLY A 131 9.75 7.48 -2.77
C GLY A 131 9.09 7.23 -1.40
N GLU A 132 8.58 6.03 -1.13
CA GLU A 132 8.16 5.57 0.21
C GLU A 132 7.28 6.56 0.96
N PHE A 133 6.37 7.21 0.25
CA PHE A 133 5.55 8.32 0.75
C PHE A 133 4.80 8.08 2.06
N TRP A 134 4.50 6.84 2.41
CA TRP A 134 3.89 6.50 3.69
C TRP A 134 4.83 6.82 4.86
N THR A 135 6.12 7.06 4.61
CA THR A 135 7.10 7.52 5.59
C THR A 135 7.16 9.05 5.73
N ALA A 136 6.39 9.79 4.93
CA ALA A 136 6.36 11.26 4.96
C ALA A 136 6.02 11.76 6.37
N GLN A 137 6.89 12.61 6.90
CA GLN A 137 6.77 13.16 8.25
C GLN A 137 5.79 14.33 8.27
N SER A 138 5.12 14.54 9.40
CA SER A 138 4.19 15.66 9.58
C SER A 138 4.86 17.04 9.51
N SER A 139 6.19 17.11 9.48
CA SER A 139 6.95 18.34 9.24
C SER A 139 6.82 18.86 7.81
N ASP A 140 6.59 17.96 6.83
CA ASP A 140 6.24 18.33 5.47
C ASP A 140 4.73 18.19 5.29
N PHE A 141 4.02 19.26 5.64
CA PHE A 141 2.56 19.25 5.71
C PHE A 141 1.90 18.84 4.40
N GLU A 142 2.35 19.37 3.26
CA GLU A 142 1.74 19.06 1.96
C GLU A 142 2.04 17.63 1.53
N GLN A 143 3.30 17.17 1.64
CA GLN A 143 3.63 15.79 1.29
C GLN A 143 2.91 14.79 2.18
N HIS A 144 2.82 15.08 3.49
CA HIS A 144 2.13 14.23 4.44
C HIS A 144 0.61 14.19 4.18
N ARG A 145 0.00 15.33 3.83
CA ARG A 145 -1.41 15.42 3.43
C ARG A 145 -1.68 14.59 2.18
N LEU A 146 -0.87 14.75 1.12
CA LEU A 146 -0.98 13.97 -0.11
C LEU A 146 -0.75 12.47 0.15
N ALA A 147 0.18 12.13 1.05
CA ALA A 147 0.41 10.74 1.45
C ALA A 147 -0.81 10.14 2.15
N LYS A 148 -1.44 10.85 3.10
CA LYS A 148 -2.68 10.43 3.77
C LYS A 148 -3.80 10.18 2.77
N GLU A 149 -4.06 11.16 1.92
CA GLU A 149 -5.08 11.10 0.87
C GLU A 149 -4.86 9.90 -0.05
N HIS A 150 -3.61 9.67 -0.48
CA HIS A 150 -3.28 8.55 -1.34
C HIS A 150 -3.38 7.19 -0.63
N VAL A 151 -2.90 7.04 0.62
CA VAL A 151 -3.04 5.78 1.38
C VAL A 151 -4.52 5.46 1.62
N ALA A 152 -5.34 6.45 1.97
CA ALA A 152 -6.77 6.27 2.17
C ALA A 152 -7.45 5.77 0.89
N PHE A 153 -7.14 6.41 -0.25
CA PHE A 153 -7.66 6.01 -1.55
C PHE A 153 -7.25 4.58 -1.91
N LEU A 154 -5.98 4.21 -1.73
CA LEU A 154 -5.51 2.85 -2.00
C LEU A 154 -6.27 1.83 -1.12
N LEU A 155 -6.44 2.11 0.17
CA LEU A 155 -7.16 1.20 1.06
C LEU A 155 -8.65 1.08 0.70
N GLU A 156 -9.30 2.20 0.35
CA GLU A 156 -10.69 2.22 -0.09
C GLU A 156 -10.91 1.47 -1.41
N ARG A 157 -10.01 1.65 -2.39
CA ARG A 157 -10.06 0.90 -3.65
C ARG A 157 -9.74 -0.57 -3.45
N ALA A 158 -8.84 -0.93 -2.53
CA ALA A 158 -8.59 -2.33 -2.22
C ALA A 158 -9.83 -3.03 -1.63
N LEU A 159 -10.66 -2.32 -0.84
CA LEU A 159 -11.96 -2.83 -0.36
C LEU A 159 -12.99 -2.90 -1.50
N THR A 160 -13.10 -1.84 -2.30
CA THR A 160 -14.10 -1.72 -3.38
C THR A 160 -13.87 -2.72 -4.51
N ASP A 161 -12.61 -2.93 -4.89
CA ASP A 161 -12.21 -3.89 -5.91
C ASP A 161 -12.02 -5.32 -5.36
N GLU A 162 -12.37 -5.55 -4.09
CA GLU A 162 -12.37 -6.86 -3.44
C GLU A 162 -10.98 -7.52 -3.34
N LEU A 163 -9.90 -6.71 -3.25
CA LEU A 163 -8.55 -7.22 -3.00
C LEU A 163 -8.37 -7.60 -1.53
N VAL A 164 -9.00 -6.86 -0.64
CA VAL A 164 -9.02 -7.12 0.81
C VAL A 164 -10.45 -7.09 1.31
N THR A 165 -10.71 -7.84 2.38
CA THR A 165 -11.98 -7.79 3.08
C THR A 165 -11.91 -6.80 4.25
N HIS A 166 -13.06 -6.37 4.76
CA HIS A 166 -13.15 -5.57 5.99
C HIS A 166 -12.40 -6.23 7.15
N ARG A 167 -12.49 -7.56 7.23
CA ARG A 167 -11.77 -8.39 8.19
C ARG A 167 -10.25 -8.30 8.02
N ASP A 168 -9.73 -8.38 6.80
CA ASP A 168 -8.29 -8.26 6.54
C ASP A 168 -7.73 -6.92 7.05
N VAL A 169 -8.49 -5.83 6.90
CA VAL A 169 -8.10 -4.49 7.38
C VAL A 169 -8.10 -4.43 8.92
N VAL A 170 -9.16 -4.90 9.57
CA VAL A 170 -9.27 -4.90 11.03
C VAL A 170 -8.25 -5.84 11.67
N GLU A 171 -7.99 -7.01 11.07
CA GLU A 171 -6.96 -7.94 11.56
C GLU A 171 -5.55 -7.41 11.32
N GLY A 172 -5.29 -6.74 10.19
CA GLY A 172 -3.98 -6.15 9.91
C GLY A 172 -3.65 -5.02 10.87
N ILE A 173 -4.55 -4.06 11.06
CA ILE A 173 -4.34 -2.95 12.00
C ILE A 173 -4.44 -3.44 13.44
N THR A 174 -5.33 -4.39 13.73
CA THR A 174 -5.73 -4.84 15.07
C THR A 174 -6.55 -3.83 15.88
N VAL A 175 -7.51 -4.34 16.67
CA VAL A 175 -8.31 -3.51 17.58
C VAL A 175 -7.44 -2.85 18.67
N ALA A 176 -6.35 -3.50 19.07
CA ALA A 176 -5.44 -3.00 20.10
C ALA A 176 -4.71 -1.73 19.62
N GLU A 177 -4.16 -1.73 18.39
CA GLU A 177 -3.53 -0.54 17.83
C GLU A 177 -4.57 0.54 17.51
N MET A 178 -5.76 0.18 17.01
CA MET A 178 -6.85 1.17 16.84
C MET A 178 -7.16 1.88 18.17
N ALA A 179 -7.33 1.14 19.27
CA ALA A 179 -7.62 1.72 20.58
C ALA A 179 -6.47 2.60 21.13
N LYS A 180 -5.23 2.34 20.72
CA LYS A 180 -4.04 3.11 21.09
C LYS A 180 -3.96 4.44 20.34
N TRP A 181 -4.33 4.47 19.06
CA TRP A 181 -4.18 5.65 18.21
C TRP A 181 -5.46 6.51 18.12
N LEU A 182 -6.64 5.91 18.25
CA LEU A 182 -7.91 6.61 18.07
C LEU A 182 -8.21 7.56 19.25
N PRO A 183 -8.75 8.76 18.97
CA PRO A 183 -9.29 9.62 20.01
C PRO A 183 -10.44 8.95 20.76
N LYS A 184 -10.62 9.30 22.04
CA LYS A 184 -11.75 8.82 22.86
C LYS A 184 -13.11 9.08 22.22
N GLN A 185 -13.24 10.17 21.45
CA GLN A 185 -14.46 10.49 20.74
C GLN A 185 -14.80 9.46 19.66
N GLU A 186 -13.84 9.08 18.82
CA GLU A 186 -14.04 8.09 17.76
C GLU A 186 -14.25 6.69 18.35
N LEU A 187 -13.50 6.34 19.40
CA LEU A 187 -13.72 5.09 20.13
C LEU A 187 -15.12 5.05 20.78
N GLY A 188 -15.60 6.19 21.29
CA GLY A 188 -16.94 6.34 21.83
C GLY A 188 -18.02 6.04 20.79
N LYS A 189 -17.89 6.57 19.56
CA LYS A 189 -18.82 6.27 18.46
C LYS A 189 -18.87 4.78 18.13
N LEU A 190 -17.71 4.11 18.10
CA LEU A 190 -17.65 2.66 17.88
C LEU A 190 -18.37 1.86 18.97
N ILE A 191 -18.16 2.23 20.25
CA ILE A 191 -18.85 1.58 21.37
C ILE A 191 -20.36 1.85 21.32
N GLU A 192 -20.77 3.07 21.01
CA GLU A 192 -22.19 3.43 20.83
C GLU A 192 -22.83 2.64 19.69
N GLY A 193 -22.15 2.53 18.55
CA GLY A 193 -22.58 1.71 17.41
C GLY A 193 -22.73 0.23 17.79
N ALA A 194 -21.75 -0.33 18.50
CA ALA A 194 -21.78 -1.70 18.99
C ALA A 194 -22.95 -1.94 19.97
N LEU A 195 -23.18 -1.02 20.91
CA LEU A 195 -24.32 -1.07 21.83
C LEU A 195 -25.66 -0.91 21.10
N GLY A 196 -25.71 -0.10 20.05
CA GLY A 196 -26.89 0.04 19.19
C GLY A 196 -27.27 -1.26 18.47
N LYS A 197 -26.28 -1.96 17.90
CA LYS A 197 -26.47 -3.28 17.28
C LYS A 197 -26.87 -4.34 18.31
N ALA A 198 -26.25 -4.34 19.49
CA ALA A 198 -26.60 -5.24 20.59
C ALA A 198 -28.06 -5.09 21.04
N LYS A 199 -28.58 -3.85 21.12
CA LYS A 199 -30.01 -3.60 21.42
C LYS A 199 -30.96 -4.18 20.37
N SER A 200 -30.48 -4.31 19.12
CA SER A 200 -31.23 -4.90 18.01
C SER A 200 -30.98 -6.41 17.87
N ASN A 201 -30.29 -7.03 18.83
CA ASN A 201 -29.87 -8.43 18.80
C ASN A 201 -29.06 -8.81 17.54
N ALA A 202 -28.28 -7.87 17.01
CA ALA A 202 -27.39 -8.07 15.88
C ALA A 202 -25.91 -7.95 16.35
N PRO A 203 -24.99 -8.76 15.78
CA PRO A 203 -23.57 -8.60 16.06
C PRO A 203 -23.04 -7.29 15.47
N PHE A 204 -22.05 -6.70 16.13
CA PHE A 204 -21.24 -5.62 15.56
C PHE A 204 -20.09 -6.26 14.78
N THR A 205 -20.01 -5.98 13.48
CA THR A 205 -19.07 -6.62 12.55
C THR A 205 -17.97 -5.66 12.11
N GLU A 206 -16.94 -6.17 11.43
CA GLU A 206 -15.86 -5.36 10.84
C GLU A 206 -16.38 -4.43 9.74
N VAL A 207 -17.50 -4.78 9.10
CA VAL A 207 -18.19 -3.91 8.14
C VAL A 207 -18.76 -2.70 8.87
N ASP A 208 -19.44 -2.90 10.00
CA ASP A 208 -19.99 -1.79 10.80
C ASP A 208 -18.86 -0.89 11.32
N LEU A 209 -17.73 -1.47 11.72
CA LEU A 209 -16.55 -0.72 12.16
C LEU A 209 -16.02 0.21 11.06
N LEU A 210 -15.83 -0.30 9.83
CA LEU A 210 -15.28 0.51 8.73
C LEU A 210 -16.31 1.45 8.09
N VAL A 211 -17.61 1.23 8.31
CA VAL A 211 -18.63 2.24 7.97
C VAL A 211 -18.52 3.46 8.88
N GLU A 212 -18.29 3.26 10.18
CA GLU A 212 -18.06 4.35 11.14
C GLU A 212 -16.64 4.94 11.02
N MET A 213 -15.67 4.11 10.63
CA MET A 213 -14.26 4.45 10.49
C MET A 213 -13.74 4.11 9.09
N PRO A 214 -14.18 4.85 8.06
CA PRO A 214 -13.73 4.62 6.70
C PRO A 214 -12.22 4.93 6.55
N PRO A 215 -11.57 4.45 5.48
CA PRO A 215 -10.13 4.61 5.26
C PRO A 215 -9.60 6.02 5.44
N PHE A 216 -10.33 7.04 4.98
CA PHE A 216 -9.92 8.44 5.13
C PHE A 216 -9.87 8.90 6.59
N VAL A 217 -10.65 8.31 7.49
CA VAL A 217 -10.57 8.62 8.93
C VAL A 217 -9.47 7.80 9.60
N LEU A 218 -9.26 6.55 9.17
CA LEU A 218 -8.19 5.70 9.71
C LEU A 218 -6.81 6.34 9.52
N VAL A 219 -6.52 6.86 8.31
CA VAL A 219 -5.23 7.51 8.01
C VAL A 219 -5.00 8.80 8.79
N GLU A 220 -6.04 9.42 9.36
CA GLU A 220 -5.87 10.64 10.15
C GLU A 220 -5.23 10.37 11.51
N TYR A 221 -5.53 9.21 12.09
CA TYR A 221 -5.12 8.86 13.46
C TYR A 221 -4.04 7.78 13.51
N ILE A 222 -4.07 6.83 12.58
CA ILE A 222 -3.14 5.70 12.56
C ILE A 222 -1.93 6.05 11.69
N PRO A 223 -0.69 5.83 12.15
CA PRO A 223 0.50 6.11 11.36
C PRO A 223 0.47 5.40 9.99
N LEU A 224 0.73 6.15 8.92
CA LEU A 224 0.77 5.62 7.55
C LEU A 224 1.75 4.43 7.39
N PRO A 225 2.95 4.42 7.99
CA PRO A 225 3.84 3.26 7.89
C PRO A 225 3.21 1.99 8.45
N HIS A 226 2.41 2.10 9.52
CA HIS A 226 1.75 0.96 10.13
C HIS A 226 0.64 0.42 9.23
N ILE A 227 -0.22 1.28 8.65
CA ILE A 227 -1.24 0.84 7.67
C ILE A 227 -0.56 0.17 6.47
N TRP A 228 0.55 0.74 6.01
CA TRP A 228 1.29 0.21 4.88
C TRP A 228 1.83 -1.20 5.15
N SER A 229 2.60 -1.37 6.21
CA SER A 229 3.28 -2.63 6.52
C SER A 229 2.34 -3.73 7.04
N SER A 230 1.18 -3.37 7.60
CA SER A 230 0.23 -4.33 8.18
C SER A 230 -0.90 -4.75 7.24
N VAL A 231 -1.30 -3.86 6.33
CA VAL A 231 -2.44 -4.09 5.42
C VAL A 231 -2.00 -4.03 3.96
N ILE A 232 -1.53 -2.87 3.48
CA ILE A 232 -1.33 -2.66 2.04
C ILE A 232 -0.26 -3.61 1.49
N GLU A 233 0.93 -3.64 2.07
CA GLU A 233 2.01 -4.51 1.59
C GLU A 233 1.66 -6.01 1.67
N PRO A 234 1.32 -6.58 2.84
CA PRO A 234 1.09 -8.02 2.93
C PRO A 234 -0.23 -8.48 2.28
N LYS A 235 -1.32 -7.71 2.41
CA LYS A 235 -2.66 -8.15 1.97
C LYS A 235 -3.03 -7.66 0.57
N VAL A 236 -2.42 -6.58 0.09
CA VAL A 236 -2.63 -6.07 -1.27
C VAL A 236 -1.43 -6.44 -2.15
N ALA A 237 -0.24 -5.97 -1.83
CA ALA A 237 0.91 -6.09 -2.73
C ALA A 237 1.41 -7.53 -2.89
N VAL A 238 1.72 -8.21 -1.79
CA VAL A 238 2.26 -9.57 -1.81
C VAL A 238 1.19 -10.58 -2.22
N ARG A 239 0.00 -10.49 -1.62
CA ARG A 239 -1.12 -11.42 -1.90
C ARG A 239 -1.57 -11.42 -3.36
N HIS A 240 -1.53 -10.27 -4.02
CA HIS A 240 -1.94 -10.12 -5.43
C HIS A 240 -0.77 -10.07 -6.42
N GLU A 241 0.43 -10.47 -5.97
CA GLU A 241 1.63 -10.68 -6.80
C GLU A 241 2.22 -9.40 -7.40
N TYR A 242 1.93 -8.23 -6.82
CA TYR A 242 2.53 -6.96 -7.22
C TYR A 242 3.94 -6.76 -6.65
N ALA A 243 4.17 -7.31 -5.45
CA ALA A 243 5.46 -7.29 -4.78
C ALA A 243 5.90 -8.73 -4.48
N GLU A 244 7.20 -8.93 -4.36
CA GLU A 244 7.74 -10.20 -3.89
C GLU A 244 7.58 -10.28 -2.37
N PRO A 245 7.27 -11.47 -1.83
CA PRO A 245 7.22 -11.63 -0.40
C PRO A 245 8.59 -11.27 0.19
N PRO A 246 8.63 -10.59 1.36
CA PRO A 246 9.91 -10.37 2.03
C PRO A 246 10.59 -11.74 2.24
N PRO A 247 11.93 -11.82 2.09
CA PRO A 247 12.64 -13.05 2.40
C PRO A 247 12.25 -13.47 3.82
N PRO A 248 12.03 -14.78 4.07
CA PRO A 248 11.73 -15.24 5.42
C PRO A 248 12.84 -14.69 6.31
N GLU A 249 12.47 -13.89 7.31
CA GLU A 249 13.42 -13.44 8.32
C GLU A 249 14.15 -14.70 8.75
N GLU A 250 15.47 -14.75 8.51
CA GLU A 250 16.30 -15.81 9.05
C GLU A 250 16.10 -15.68 10.55
N VAL A 251 15.21 -16.53 11.07
CA VAL A 251 15.00 -16.67 12.50
C VAL A 251 16.37 -17.10 12.95
N GLU A 252 17.15 -16.13 13.46
CA GLU A 252 18.45 -16.40 14.06
C GLU A 252 18.16 -17.52 15.03
N GLU A 253 18.58 -18.74 14.68
CA GLU A 253 18.43 -19.89 15.55
C GLU A 253 18.99 -19.41 16.88
N PRO A 254 18.16 -19.37 17.94
CA PRO A 254 18.55 -18.73 19.19
C PRO A 254 19.87 -19.35 19.56
N ALA A 255 20.93 -18.52 19.50
CA ALA A 255 22.32 -18.97 19.55
C ALA A 255 22.40 -19.99 20.66
N ALA A 256 22.65 -21.25 20.27
CA ALA A 256 22.56 -22.40 21.16
C ALA A 256 23.22 -22.02 22.46
N SER A 257 22.41 -21.86 23.51
CA SER A 257 22.86 -21.39 24.80
C SER A 257 24.09 -22.21 25.15
N GLU A 258 25.24 -21.56 25.26
CA GLU A 258 26.45 -22.20 25.76
C GLU A 258 26.03 -22.98 27.01
N SER A 259 26.18 -24.30 26.90
CA SER A 259 25.88 -25.21 27.99
C SER A 259 26.62 -24.67 29.22
N PRO A 260 25.95 -24.51 30.37
CA PRO A 260 26.60 -23.98 31.56
C PRO A 260 27.85 -24.80 31.83
N GLU A 261 28.97 -24.10 31.74
CA GLU A 261 30.31 -24.60 32.00
C GLU A 261 30.28 -25.44 33.28
N SER A 262 30.64 -26.71 33.11
CA SER A 262 30.73 -27.70 34.17
C SER A 262 31.48 -27.12 35.36
N LEU A 263 30.78 -26.94 36.48
CA LEU A 263 31.38 -26.66 37.78
C LEU A 263 32.55 -27.65 38.03
N PRO A 264 33.71 -27.16 38.47
CA PRO A 264 34.82 -28.03 38.82
C PRO A 264 34.41 -28.98 39.97
N PRO A 265 35.04 -30.18 40.05
CA PRO A 265 34.73 -31.16 41.07
C PRO A 265 34.93 -30.52 42.45
N ARG A 266 33.87 -30.57 43.26
CA ARG A 266 33.89 -30.18 44.67
C ARG A 266 34.76 -31.22 45.39
N ASP A 267 36.00 -30.85 45.71
CA ASP A 267 36.83 -31.61 46.63
C ASP A 267 36.08 -31.72 47.96
N SER A 268 35.75 -32.97 48.28
CA SER A 268 35.14 -33.38 49.53
C SER A 268 36.19 -33.38 50.63
N ASP A 269 36.42 -32.21 51.25
CA ASP A 269 37.03 -32.13 52.57
C ASP A 269 35.96 -32.33 53.63
N TRP A 270 35.90 -33.59 54.08
CA TRP A 270 35.32 -34.01 55.34
C TRP A 270 35.97 -33.26 56.49
N VAL A 271 35.20 -32.43 57.20
CA VAL A 271 35.53 -32.01 58.56
C VAL A 271 34.52 -32.66 59.49
N GLU A 272 34.93 -33.76 60.11
CA GLU A 272 34.37 -34.26 61.36
C GLU A 272 34.54 -33.17 62.43
N LEU A 273 33.43 -32.56 62.85
CA LEU A 273 33.36 -31.91 64.15
C LEU A 273 32.20 -32.53 64.92
N GLY A 274 32.61 -33.50 65.73
CA GLY A 274 32.22 -33.70 67.13
C GLY A 274 30.87 -33.14 67.54
N GLY A 275 29.98 -34.07 67.90
CA GLY A 275 28.82 -33.74 68.71
C GLY A 275 29.23 -33.21 70.08
N GLU A 276 28.34 -32.43 70.67
CA GLU A 276 28.13 -32.43 72.10
C GLU A 276 26.68 -32.01 72.38
N ASP A 277 26.17 -32.63 73.42
CA ASP A 277 24.80 -32.79 73.86
C ASP A 277 24.11 -31.52 74.40
N ALA A 278 22.85 -31.74 74.80
CA ALA A 278 22.03 -30.96 75.74
C ALA A 278 21.30 -29.76 75.11
N ASP A 279 20.08 -29.40 75.51
CA ASP A 279 19.13 -29.84 76.53
C ASP A 279 17.79 -29.25 76.05
N GLU A 280 16.69 -29.98 76.06
CA GLU A 280 15.66 -29.83 77.11
C GLU A 280 15.26 -28.36 77.39
N SER A 281 14.10 -27.93 76.89
CA SER A 281 13.04 -27.36 77.74
C SER A 281 11.84 -26.87 76.94
N ASP A 282 10.70 -27.43 77.33
CA ASP A 282 9.36 -26.85 77.25
C ASP A 282 9.35 -25.37 77.63
N VAL A 283 8.62 -24.54 76.87
CA VAL A 283 7.79 -23.48 77.48
C VAL A 283 6.52 -23.29 76.67
N ASP A 284 5.44 -23.71 77.30
CA ASP A 284 4.04 -23.47 76.96
C ASP A 284 3.62 -22.03 77.35
N THR A 285 2.41 -21.64 76.96
CA THR A 285 1.58 -20.46 77.36
C THR A 285 1.83 -19.07 76.76
N PRO A 286 0.79 -18.19 76.71
CA PRO A 286 -0.65 -18.38 76.99
C PRO A 286 -1.59 -18.14 75.80
#